data_AF-A0A9N9SH43-F1
#
_entry.id   AF-A0A9N9SH43-F1
#
_cell.length_a   1.000
_cell.length_b   1.000
_cell.length_c   1.000
_cell.angle_alpha   90.00
_cell.angle_beta   90.00
_cell.angle_gamma   90.00
#
_symmetry.space_group_name_H-M   'P 1'
#
loop_
_entity.id
_entity.type
_entity.pdbx_description
1 polymer ?
#
loop_
_entity_poly.entity_id
_entity_poly.type
_entity_poly.pdbx_seq_one_letter_code
_entity_poly.pdbx_strand_id
1 'polypeptide(L)' 'MPDLTDFKLKPYVSYKAPDVVQTEFTAEDLFSVVYASKIIKDFKEGKLDENGHSLEPSEEEKMTAEEARNKAKQTGSDIF' A
#
# COMPACT_ATOMS: atom_id res chain seq x y z
N MET A 1 15.81 -15.21 6.76
CA MET A 1 15.70 -14.24 7.87
C MET A 1 16.31 -12.94 7.41
N PRO A 2 15.67 -11.78 7.66
CA PRO A 2 16.26 -10.48 7.35
C PRO A 2 17.44 -10.19 8.28
N ASP A 3 18.41 -9.43 7.78
CA ASP A 3 19.50 -8.87 8.61
C ASP A 3 18.93 -7.74 9.48
N LEU A 4 19.30 -7.74 10.77
CA LEU A 4 18.83 -6.77 11.77
C LEU A 4 19.94 -5.83 12.25
N THR A 5 21.08 -5.82 11.57
CA THR A 5 22.15 -4.84 11.81
C THR A 5 21.56 -3.43 11.72
N ASP A 6 21.80 -2.60 12.75
CA ASP A 6 21.25 -1.24 12.91
C ASP A 6 19.70 -1.11 12.96
N PHE A 7 18.99 -2.19 13.31
CA PHE A 7 17.53 -2.14 13.46
C PHE A 7 17.10 -1.31 14.69
N LYS A 8 16.37 -0.22 14.43
CA LYS A 8 16.01 0.78 15.43
C LYS A 8 14.83 0.38 16.32
N LEU A 9 13.88 -0.39 15.78
CA LEU A 9 12.70 -0.79 16.53
C LEU A 9 13.09 -1.78 17.63
N LYS A 10 12.47 -1.61 18.80
CA LYS A 10 12.72 -2.43 19.99
C LYS A 10 11.46 -3.23 20.33
N PRO A 11 11.58 -4.37 21.02
CA PRO A 11 10.42 -5.20 21.39
C PRO A 11 9.41 -4.50 22.32
N TYR A 12 9.81 -3.41 22.97
CA TYR A 12 8.99 -2.64 23.89
C TYR A 12 8.99 -1.15 23.51
N VAL A 13 7.86 -0.50 23.76
CA VAL A 13 7.66 0.93 23.53
C VAL A 13 7.68 1.67 24.87
N SER A 14 8.07 2.95 24.86
CA SER A 14 8.07 3.79 26.07
C SER A 14 6.66 4.18 26.48
N TYR A 15 6.38 4.20 27.79
CA TYR A 15 5.16 4.79 28.37
C TYR A 15 5.00 6.30 28.08
N LYS A 16 6.03 6.97 27.57
CA LYS A 16 5.95 8.37 27.14
C LYS A 16 5.31 8.53 25.76
N ALA A 17 5.08 7.44 25.03
CA ALA A 17 4.38 7.50 23.75
C ALA A 17 2.94 8.00 23.96
N PRO A 18 2.40 8.84 23.05
CA PRO A 18 1.02 9.27 23.14
C PRO A 18 0.08 8.07 22.95
N ASP A 19 -1.08 8.12 23.60
CA ASP A 19 -2.16 7.18 23.34
C ASP A 19 -2.67 7.40 21.91
N VAL A 20 -2.73 6.34 21.12
CA VAL A 20 -3.23 6.34 19.76
C VAL A 20 -4.49 5.48 19.68
N VAL A 21 -5.55 6.01 19.08
CA VAL A 21 -6.74 5.23 18.77
C VAL A 21 -6.53 4.56 17.41
N GLN A 22 -6.47 3.24 17.40
CA GLN A 22 -6.39 2.47 16.17
C GLN A 22 -7.80 2.29 15.59
N THR A 23 -8.05 2.90 14.45
CA THR A 23 -9.26 2.66 13.66
C THR A 23 -9.11 1.39 12.83
N GLU A 24 -10.24 0.81 12.42
CA GLU A 24 -10.23 -0.29 11.46
C GLU A 24 -9.59 0.16 10.15
N PHE A 25 -8.70 -0.66 9.60
CA PHE A 25 -8.08 -0.40 8.31
C PHE A 25 -8.91 -1.05 7.20
N THR A 26 -9.43 -0.23 6.30
CA THR A 26 -10.37 -0.67 5.27
C THR A 26 -9.72 -0.75 3.88
N ALA A 27 -10.39 -1.44 2.95
CA ALA A 27 -9.96 -1.47 1.55
C ALA A 27 -10.00 -0.07 0.90
N GLU A 28 -10.88 0.81 1.36
CA GLU A 28 -10.95 2.20 0.91
C GLU A 28 -9.72 3.01 1.34
N ASP A 29 -9.25 2.80 2.57
CA ASP A 29 -8.02 3.45 3.07
C ASP A 29 -6.81 3.04 2.21
N LEU A 30 -6.69 1.74 1.94
CA LEU A 30 -5.62 1.21 1.08
C LEU A 30 -5.70 1.81 -0.33
N PHE A 31 -6.90 1.85 -0.92
CA PHE A 31 -7.10 2.41 -2.25
C PHE A 31 -6.73 3.89 -2.31
N SER A 32 -7.17 4.66 -1.31
CA SER A 32 -6.91 6.09 -1.19
C SER A 32 -5.42 6.41 -1.08
N VAL A 33 -4.66 5.60 -0.34
CA VAL A 33 -3.21 5.79 -0.15
C VAL A 33 -2.42 5.42 -1.40
N VAL A 34 -2.79 4.32 -2.08
CA VAL A 34 -1.97 3.77 -3.18
C VAL A 34 -2.36 4.36 -4.54
N TYR A 35 -3.66 4.42 -4.86
CA TYR A 35 -4.13 4.70 -6.22
C TYR A 35 -4.72 6.10 -6.38
N ALA A 36 -5.42 6.64 -5.37
CA ALA A 36 -6.22 7.85 -5.56
C ALA A 36 -5.40 9.06 -6.01
N SER A 37 -4.20 9.27 -5.43
CA SER A 37 -3.32 10.38 -5.82
C SER A 37 -2.98 10.37 -7.31
N LYS A 38 -2.75 9.17 -7.86
CA LYS A 38 -2.44 8.99 -9.27
C LYS A 38 -3.67 9.18 -10.15
N ILE A 39 -4.78 8.54 -9.82
CA ILE A 39 -6.04 8.64 -10.58
C ILE A 39 -6.50 10.10 -10.69
N ILE A 40 -6.39 10.87 -9.59
CA ILE A 40 -6.72 12.30 -9.60
C ILE A 40 -5.80 13.07 -10.56
N LYS A 41 -4.52 12.72 -10.64
CA LYS A 41 -3.57 13.34 -11.55
C LYS A 41 -3.90 13.00 -13.01
N ASP A 42 -4.12 11.73 -13.32
CA ASP A 42 -4.44 11.27 -14.66
C ASP A 42 -5.77 11.88 -15.16
N PHE A 43 -6.75 12.01 -14.27
CA PHE A 43 -8.00 12.70 -14.56
C PHE A 43 -7.78 14.19 -14.90
N LYS A 44 -6.96 14.89 -14.12
CA LYS A 44 -6.63 16.31 -14.37
C LYS A 44 -5.81 16.52 -15.64
N GLU A 45 -4.94 15.57 -15.98
CA GLU A 45 -4.07 15.63 -17.17
C GLU A 45 -4.74 15.08 -18.43
N GLY A 46 -5.97 14.55 -18.34
CA GLY A 46 -6.68 13.97 -19.48
C GLY A 46 -6.05 12.68 -19.99
N LYS A 47 -5.36 11.93 -19.12
CA LYS A 47 -4.66 10.67 -19.44
C LYS A 47 -5.51 9.43 -19.20
N LEU A 48 -6.83 9.57 -19.26
CA LEU A 48 -7.77 8.47 -19.16
C LEU A 48 -8.32 8.15 -20.54
N ASP A 49 -8.48 6.86 -20.83
CA ASP A 49 -9.14 6.40 -22.04
C ASP A 49 -10.67 6.60 -21.98
N GLU A 50 -11.37 6.25 -23.06
CA GLU A 50 -12.84 6.36 -23.17
C GLU A 50 -13.60 5.50 -22.14
N ASN A 51 -12.93 4.49 -21.55
CA ASN A 51 -13.47 3.60 -20.53
C ASN A 51 -13.10 4.04 -19.10
N GLY A 52 -12.30 5.11 -18.96
CA GLY A 52 -11.83 5.62 -17.67
C GLY A 52 -10.58 4.91 -17.12
N HIS A 53 -9.89 4.11 -17.92
CA HIS A 53 -8.62 3.49 -17.55
C HIS A 53 -7.44 4.44 -17.80
N SER A 54 -6.42 4.36 -16.93
CA SER A 54 -5.18 5.13 -17.11
C SER A 54 -4.43 4.65 -18.36
N LEU A 55 -4.01 5.59 -19.20
CA LEU A 55 -3.15 5.31 -20.37
C LEU A 55 -1.74 4.88 -19.97
N GLU A 56 -1.29 5.28 -18.77
CA GLU A 56 0.03 4.97 -18.24
C GLU A 56 -0.11 4.26 -16.89
N PRO A 57 -0.62 3.01 -16.85
CA PRO A 57 -0.93 2.32 -15.59
C PRO A 57 0.34 2.07 -14.75
N SER A 58 0.19 2.16 -13.42
CA SER A 58 1.31 1.94 -12.49
C SER A 58 1.57 0.44 -12.35
N GLU A 59 2.70 0.08 -11.73
CA GLU A 59 3.03 -1.32 -11.51
C GLU A 59 1.97 -2.02 -10.64
N GLU A 60 1.39 -1.29 -9.67
CA GLU A 60 0.30 -1.77 -8.81
C GLU A 60 -1.03 -1.91 -9.55
N GLU A 61 -1.27 -1.14 -10.61
CA GLU A 61 -2.48 -1.22 -11.44
C GLU A 61 -2.39 -2.35 -12.48
N LYS A 62 -1.17 -2.70 -12.91
CA LYS A 62 -0.93 -3.78 -13.88
C LYS A 62 -0.95 -5.17 -13.25
N MET A 63 -0.72 -5.28 -11.93
CA MET A 63 -0.64 -6.57 -11.25
C MET A 63 -1.94 -7.36 -11.39
N THR A 64 -1.81 -8.62 -11.77
CA THR A 64 -2.94 -9.54 -11.77
C THR A 64 -3.30 -9.98 -10.34
N ALA A 65 -4.54 -10.45 -10.15
CA ALA A 65 -5.00 -10.92 -8.85
C ALA A 65 -4.13 -12.08 -8.30
N GLU A 66 -3.63 -12.96 -9.18
CA GLU A 66 -2.76 -14.07 -8.79
C GLU A 66 -1.37 -13.57 -8.37
N GLU A 67 -0.77 -12.64 -9.11
CA GLU A 67 0.51 -12.02 -8.76
C GLU A 67 0.43 -11.25 -7.44
N ALA A 68 -0.63 -10.46 -7.27
CA ALA A 68 -0.89 -9.74 -6.03
C ALA A 68 -1.01 -10.71 -4.85
N ARG A 69 -1.75 -11.82 -5.03
CA ARG A 69 -1.90 -12.86 -4.01
C ARG A 69 -0.60 -13.59 -3.71
N ASN A 70 0.21 -13.88 -4.71
CA ASN A 70 1.51 -14.52 -4.54
C ASN A 70 2.46 -13.61 -3.76
N LYS A 71 2.51 -12.32 -4.11
CA LYS A 71 3.29 -11.29 -3.39
C LYS A 71 2.85 -11.16 -1.94
N ALA A 72 1.54 -11.13 -1.70
CA ALA A 72 0.96 -11.06 -0.37
C ALA A 72 1.23 -12.31 0.49
N LYS A 73 1.61 -13.44 -0.10
CA LYS A 73 1.99 -14.67 0.62
C LYS A 73 3.50 -14.85 0.80
N GLN A 74 4.33 -13.92 0.31
CA GLN A 74 5.78 -14.04 0.43
C GLN A 74 6.22 -13.94 1.89
N THR A 75 7.31 -14.60 2.24
CA THR A 75 7.88 -14.56 3.58
C THR A 75 8.33 -13.13 3.92
N GLY A 76 7.94 -12.64 5.10
CA GLY A 76 8.16 -11.24 5.49
C GLY A 76 7.03 -10.29 5.07
N SER A 77 5.93 -10.81 4.53
CA SER A 77 4.65 -10.08 4.44
C SER A 77 3.80 -10.35 5.68
N ASP A 78 2.88 -9.43 5.99
CA ASP A 78 2.05 -9.42 7.22
C ASP A 78 0.96 -10.51 7.26
N ILE A 79 0.89 -11.37 6.25
CA ILE A 79 -0.14 -12.43 6.14
C ILE A 79 0.24 -13.69 6.94
N PHE A 80 1.51 -13.84 7.35
CA PHE A 80 2.01 -15.01 8.07
C PHE A 80 3.05 -14.70 9.15
#